data_AF-A0A2E3JRD4-F1
#
_entry.id   AF-A0A2E3JRD4-F1
#
_cell.length_a   1.000
_cell.length_b   1.000
_cell.length_c   1.000
_cell.angle_alpha   90.00
_cell.angle_beta   90.00
_cell.angle_gamma   90.00
#
_symmetry.space_group_name_H-M   'P 1'
#
loop_
_entity.id
_entity.type
_entity.pdbx_description
1 polymer ?
#
loop_
_entity_poly.entity_id
_entity_poly.type
_entity_poly.pdbx_seq_one_letter_code
_entity_poly.pdbx_strand_id
1 'polypeptide(L)' 'YVPLQMVRAVGQDTFQPKIGFKTRYGMIANPYVTQSDGTTDADTFTADRNQYYRSVKVTNLM' A
#
# COMPACT_ATOMS: atom_id res chain seq x y z
N TYR A 1 5.49 -10.07 -7.05
CA TYR A 1 4.45 -10.39 -6.05
C TYR A 1 4.89 -11.63 -5.27
N VAL A 2 4.79 -11.61 -3.94
CA VAL A 2 5.11 -12.75 -3.05
C VAL A 2 4.02 -12.82 -1.95
N PRO A 3 3.25 -13.92 -1.86
CA PRO A 3 2.26 -14.11 -0.80
C PRO A 3 2.96 -14.37 0.55
N LEU A 4 2.20 -14.49 1.63
CA LEU A 4 2.75 -14.73 2.97
C LEU A 4 3.59 -16.01 3.01
N GLN A 5 4.91 -15.84 3.08
CA GLN A 5 5.85 -16.95 3.13
C GLN A 5 6.51 -17.01 4.52
N MET A 6 6.38 -18.15 5.18
CA MET A 6 7.12 -18.47 6.40
C MET A 6 8.60 -18.67 6.07
N VAL A 7 9.47 -18.00 6.82
CA VAL A 7 10.93 -18.18 6.80
C VAL A 7 11.39 -18.60 8.20
N ARG A 8 12.39 -19.46 8.27
CA ARG A 8 12.92 -20.01 9.52
C ARG A 8 14.44 -19.94 9.54
N ALA A 9 15.01 -19.74 10.72
CA ALA A 9 16.45 -19.73 10.96
C ALA A 9 16.77 -20.21 12.39
N VAL A 10 18.04 -20.46 12.67
CA VAL A 10 18.56 -20.77 14.01
C VAL A 10 19.65 -19.75 14.33
N GLY A 11 19.63 -19.17 15.54
CA GLY A 11 20.65 -18.21 15.96
C GLY A 11 22.02 -18.88 16.10
N GLN A 12 23.06 -18.32 15.48
CA GLN A 12 24.40 -18.91 15.45
C GLN A 12 25.04 -19.01 16.85
N ASP A 13 24.81 -18.01 17.70
CA ASP A 13 25.46 -17.95 19.02
C ASP A 13 24.66 -18.66 20.11
N THR A 14 23.33 -18.66 20.01
CA THR A 14 22.41 -19.13 21.07
C THR A 14 21.61 -20.37 20.70
N PHE A 15 21.70 -20.82 19.44
CA PHE A 15 20.89 -21.91 18.86
C PHE A 15 19.38 -21.76 19.03
N GLN A 16 18.90 -20.54 19.32
CA GLN A 16 17.48 -20.28 19.47
C GLN A 16 16.79 -20.29 18.10
N PRO A 17 15.64 -20.97 17.96
CA PRO A 17 14.87 -20.97 16.72
C PRO A 17 14.25 -19.59 16.47
N LYS A 18 14.25 -19.16 15.21
CA LYS A 18 13.64 -17.91 14.75
C LYS A 18 12.64 -18.21 13.64
N ILE A 19 11.48 -17.59 13.73
CA ILE A 19 10.42 -17.63 12.73
C ILE A 19 10.13 -16.21 12.25
N GLY A 20 9.92 -16.05 10.95
CA GLY A 20 9.49 -14.80 10.35
C GLY A 20 8.53 -15.05 9.20
N PHE A 21 7.82 -14.02 8.79
CA PHE A 21 6.96 -14.06 7.62
C PHE A 21 7.32 -12.89 6.71
N LYS A 22 7.33 -13.12 5.40
CA LYS A 22 7.57 -12.08 4.39
C LYS A 22 6.45 -12.05 3.37
N THR A 23 6.13 -10.86 2.89
CA THR A 23 5.23 -10.61 1.76
C THR A 23 5.87 -9.58 0.83
N ARG A 24 5.42 -9.52 -0.42
CA ARG A 24 5.74 -8.43 -1.35
C ARG A 24 4.55 -8.17 -2.26
N TYR A 25 4.03 -6.96 -2.20
CA TYR A 25 3.01 -6.47 -3.11
C TYR A 25 3.52 -5.24 -3.87
N GLY A 26 2.87 -4.93 -4.98
CA GLY A 26 3.03 -3.67 -5.71
C GLY A 26 1.66 -3.02 -5.80
N MET A 27 1.63 -1.70 -5.74
CA MET A 27 0.43 -0.91 -5.94
C MET A 27 0.77 0.15 -6.98
N ILE A 28 -0.20 0.48 -7.84
CA ILE A 28 -0.11 1.60 -8.76
C ILE A 28 -1.47 2.30 -8.84
N ALA A 29 -1.47 3.60 -9.14
CA ALA A 29 -2.71 4.34 -9.40
C ALA A 29 -3.38 3.82 -10.68
N ASN A 30 -4.70 4.01 -10.78
CA ASN A 30 -5.42 3.72 -12.03
C ASN A 30 -4.97 4.75 -13.10
N PRO A 31 -4.60 4.33 -14.32
CA PRO A 31 -4.10 5.23 -15.37
C PRO A 31 -5.11 6.30 -15.81
N TYR A 32 -6.39 6.12 -15.52
CA TYR A 32 -7.44 7.08 -15.82
C TYR A 32 -7.68 8.08 -14.69
N VAL A 33 -6.89 8.06 -13.61
CA VAL A 33 -6.89 9.15 -12.65
C VAL A 33 -6.35 10.40 -13.33
N THR A 34 -7.14 11.47 -13.31
CA THR A 34 -6.81 12.72 -14.03
C THR A 34 -6.53 13.85 -13.07
N GLN A 35 -5.62 14.73 -13.47
CA GLN A 35 -5.36 16.02 -12.85
C GLN A 35 -6.49 17.01 -13.20
N SER A 36 -6.46 18.19 -12.58
CA SER A 36 -7.44 19.25 -12.82
C SER A 36 -7.40 19.79 -14.26
N ASP A 37 -6.27 19.67 -14.95
CA ASP A 37 -6.09 20.05 -16.35
C ASP A 37 -6.49 18.94 -17.35
N GLY A 38 -7.02 17.81 -16.86
CA GLY A 38 -7.46 16.67 -17.66
C GLY A 38 -6.35 15.72 -18.11
N THR A 39 -5.08 15.99 -17.77
CA THR A 39 -3.98 15.05 -18.01
C THR A 39 -4.01 13.90 -17.02
N THR A 40 -3.38 12.77 -17.34
CA THR A 40 -3.29 11.63 -16.42
C THR A 40 -2.31 11.92 -15.29
N ASP A 41 -2.61 11.43 -14.08
CA ASP A 41 -1.69 11.47 -12.92
C ASP A 41 -0.54 10.44 -13.03
N ALA A 42 -0.62 9.59 -14.05
CA ALA A 42 0.31 8.50 -14.36
C ALA A 42 0.52 7.55 -13.17
N ASP A 43 1.77 7.23 -12.85
CA ASP A 43 2.14 6.28 -11.79
C ASP A 43 2.22 6.96 -10.41
N THR A 44 1.74 8.21 -10.30
CA THR A 44 1.82 9.00 -9.08
C THR A 44 0.67 8.68 -8.14
N PHE A 45 0.96 8.54 -6.86
CA PHE A 45 -0.06 8.40 -5.81
C PHE A 45 -0.38 9.74 -5.17
N THR A 46 -0.93 10.66 -5.96
CA THR A 46 -1.18 11.99 -5.41
C THR A 46 -2.38 11.99 -4.48
N ALA A 47 -2.18 12.57 -3.29
CA ALA A 47 -3.23 12.70 -2.29
C ALA A 47 -4.45 13.47 -2.85
N ASP A 48 -5.64 13.03 -2.46
CA ASP A 48 -6.94 13.64 -2.78
C ASP A 48 -7.24 13.83 -4.29
N ARG A 49 -6.50 13.14 -5.17
CA ARG A 49 -6.65 13.28 -6.63
C ARG A 49 -7.60 12.27 -7.25
N ASN A 50 -7.64 11.06 -6.71
CA ASN A 50 -8.34 9.94 -7.34
C ASN A 50 -9.86 10.17 -7.37
N GLN A 51 -10.39 10.49 -8.56
CA GLN A 51 -11.81 10.83 -8.72
C GLN A 51 -12.77 9.66 -8.45
N TYR A 52 -12.26 8.43 -8.34
CA TYR A 52 -13.06 7.25 -7.97
C TYR A 52 -13.36 7.18 -6.46
N TYR A 53 -12.73 8.02 -5.64
CA TYR A 53 -12.95 8.07 -4.20
C TYR A 53 -13.38 9.48 -3.76
N ARG A 54 -14.32 9.55 -2.81
CA ARG A 54 -14.76 10.78 -2.17
C ARG A 54 -14.71 10.61 -0.66
N SER A 55 -13.86 11.39 0.00
CA SER A 55 -13.81 11.48 1.46
C SER A 55 -14.55 12.74 1.91
N VAL A 56 -15.34 12.62 2.98
CA VAL A 56 -16.01 13.76 3.62
C VAL A 56 -15.81 13.65 5.13
N LYS A 57 -15.49 14.78 5.76
CA LYS A 57 -15.44 14.87 7.22
C LYS A 57 -16.77 15.45 7.70
N VAL A 58 -17.53 14.68 8.47
CA VAL A 58 -18.76 15.14 9.11
C VAL A 58 -18.43 15.57 10.55
N THR A 59 -18.81 16.79 10.91
CA THR A 59 -18.61 17.36 12.26
C THR A 59 -19.87 18.06 12.72
N ASN A 60 -20.15 18.04 14.02
CA ASN A 60 -21.32 18.68 14.63
C ASN A 60 -22.63 18.24 13.97
N LEU A 61 -22.80 16.92 13.83
CA LEU A 61 -24.08 16.33 13.41
C LEU A 61 -25.03 16.27 14.61
N MET A 62 -25.45 17.46 15.08
CA MET A 62 -26.57 17.76 15.99
C MET A 62 -26.61 19.27 16.21
#